data_AF-A0A7C2VNM2-F1
#
_entry.id   AF-A0A7C2VNM2-F1
#
_cell.length_a   1.000
_cell.length_b   1.000
_cell.length_c   1.000
_cell.angle_alpha   90.00
_cell.angle_beta   90.00
_cell.angle_gamma   90.00
#
_symmetry.space_group_name_H-M   'P 1'
#
loop_
_entity.id
_entity.type
_entity.pdbx_description
1 polymer ?
#
loop_
_entity_poly.entity_id
_entity_poly.type
_entity_poly.pdbx_seq_one_letter_code
_entity_poly.pdbx_strand_id
1 'polypeptide(L)'
;MDVLILYGEVVGFFDLWQVQRFREKVPFGKAIVVARKEPAGKVLEEAAKGDVEIRVARDPKGEARKIAQQLREEGREVRVRSLEEVADRSMMRDVF
;
A
#
# COMPACT_ATOMS: atom_id res chain seq x y z
N MET A 1 -0.18 -13.48 5.39
CA MET A 1 -0.79 -12.36 4.62
C MET A 1 -0.35 -12.46 3.19
N ASP A 2 -1.30 -12.56 2.28
CA ASP A 2 -1.01 -12.80 0.87
C ASP A 2 -0.92 -11.48 0.10
N VAL A 3 -1.84 -10.55 0.38
CA VAL A 3 -1.90 -9.23 -0.26
C VAL A 3 -2.10 -8.12 0.78
N LEU A 4 -1.25 -7.08 0.70
CA LEU A 4 -1.43 -5.82 1.41
C LEU A 4 -2.01 -4.77 0.46
N ILE A 5 -3.12 -4.14 0.84
CA ILE A 5 -3.70 -3.03 0.10
C ILE A 5 -3.62 -1.77 0.95
N LEU A 6 -2.97 -0.75 0.42
CA LEU A 6 -2.86 0.57 1.02
C LEU A 6 -3.69 1.57 0.22
N TYR A 7 -4.28 2.55 0.89
CA TYR A 7 -4.99 3.63 0.20
C TYR A 7 -4.68 4.99 0.80
N GLY A 8 -4.69 6.03 -0.03
CA GLY A 8 -4.54 7.42 0.41
C GLY A 8 -4.67 8.44 -0.72
N GLU A 9 -4.48 9.73 -0.41
CA GLU A 9 -4.58 10.78 -1.42
C GLU A 9 -3.37 10.85 -2.35
N VAL A 10 -2.17 10.77 -1.79
CA VAL A 10 -0.89 10.93 -2.51
C VAL A 10 0.04 9.80 -2.09
N VAL A 11 0.82 9.30 -3.05
CA VAL A 11 1.90 8.34 -2.81
C VAL A 11 3.22 8.99 -3.18
N GLY A 12 4.15 9.02 -2.23
CA GLY A 12 5.52 9.45 -2.43
C GLY A 12 6.53 8.34 -2.17
N PHE A 13 7.82 8.68 -2.31
CA PHE A 13 8.92 7.76 -2.01
C PHE A 13 8.91 7.27 -0.56
N PHE A 14 8.54 8.14 0.38
CA PHE A 14 8.50 7.78 1.79
C PHE A 14 7.46 6.68 2.06
N ASP A 15 6.30 6.75 1.40
CA ASP A 15 5.28 5.71 1.49
C ASP A 15 5.82 4.38 0.98
N LEU A 16 6.43 4.37 -0.22
CA LEU A 16 7.00 3.16 -0.80
C LEU A 16 8.10 2.53 0.06
N TRP A 17 8.99 3.37 0.60
CA TRP A 17 10.04 2.91 1.51
C TRP A 17 9.46 2.28 2.78
N GLN A 18 8.39 2.86 3.33
CA GLN A 18 7.68 2.26 4.45
C GLN A 18 6.99 0.94 4.09
N VAL A 19 6.41 0.81 2.89
CA VAL A 19 5.85 -0.46 2.42
C VAL A 19 6.93 -1.53 2.39
N GLN A 20 8.11 -1.20 1.86
CA GLN A 20 9.26 -2.10 1.82
C GLN A 20 9.71 -2.49 3.24
N ARG A 21 9.89 -1.54 4.15
CA ARG A 21 10.20 -1.82 5.56
C ARG A 21 9.13 -2.66 6.26
N PHE A 22 7.87 -2.43 5.95
CA PHE A 22 6.77 -3.22 6.50
C PHE A 22 6.81 -4.65 5.99
N ARG A 23 7.22 -4.87 4.73
CA ARG A 23 7.43 -6.19 4.13
C ARG A 23 8.52 -6.99 4.86
N GLU A 24 9.57 -6.33 5.34
CA GLU A 24 10.62 -6.98 6.14
C GLU A 24 10.09 -7.51 7.49
N LYS A 25 9.13 -6.79 8.10
CA LYS A 25 8.57 -7.15 9.41
C LYS A 25 7.38 -8.11 9.31
N VAL A 26 6.60 -7.99 8.25
CA VAL A 26 5.42 -8.80 7.98
C VAL A 26 5.50 -9.27 6.54
N PRO A 27 5.93 -10.52 6.29
CA PRO A 27 6.05 -11.01 4.93
C PRO A 27 4.66 -11.04 4.27
N PHE A 28 4.57 -10.41 3.10
CA PHE A 28 3.42 -10.49 2.21
C PHE A 28 3.87 -10.70 0.77
N GLY A 29 3.02 -11.39 0.00
CA GLY A 29 3.27 -11.74 -1.39
C GLY A 29 3.24 -10.52 -2.31
N LYS A 30 2.13 -9.76 -2.28
CA LYS A 30 1.92 -8.60 -3.16
C LYS A 30 1.48 -7.37 -2.36
N ALA A 31 1.97 -6.19 -2.75
CA ALA A 31 1.45 -4.90 -2.28
C ALA A 31 0.72 -4.16 -3.41
N ILE A 32 -0.46 -3.63 -3.10
CA ILE A 32 -1.24 -2.77 -3.98
C ILE A 32 -1.47 -1.46 -3.25
N VAL A 33 -1.13 -0.33 -3.89
CA VAL A 33 -1.37 1.00 -3.34
C VAL A 33 -2.36 1.72 -4.23
N VAL A 34 -3.46 2.17 -3.65
CA VAL A 34 -4.49 2.93 -4.35
C VAL A 34 -4.37 4.40 -3.94
N ALA A 35 -4.01 5.27 -4.88
CA ALA A 35 -3.86 6.69 -4.68
C ALA A 35 -4.98 7.46 -5.38
N ARG A 36 -5.34 8.66 -4.87
CA ARG A 36 -6.24 9.56 -5.60
C ARG A 36 -5.51 10.28 -6.73
N LYS A 37 -4.31 10.76 -6.44
CA LYS A 37 -3.47 11.50 -7.39
C LYS A 37 -2.48 10.55 -8.05
N GLU A 38 -2.20 10.84 -9.31
CA GLU A 38 -1.12 10.17 -10.02
C GLU A 38 0.22 10.53 -9.36
N PRO A 39 1.01 9.53 -8.93
CA PRO A 39 2.32 9.77 -8.35
C PRO A 39 3.31 10.19 -9.45
N ALA A 40 4.40 10.84 -9.05
CA ALA A 40 5.44 11.25 -9.99
C ALA A 40 6.08 10.02 -10.67
N GLY A 41 6.56 10.17 -11.92
CA GLY A 41 7.17 9.07 -12.69
C GLY A 41 8.25 8.30 -11.92
N LYS A 42 9.13 9.02 -11.20
CA LYS A 42 10.18 8.40 -10.38
C LYS A 42 9.64 7.54 -9.23
N VAL A 43 8.46 7.87 -8.71
CA VAL A 43 7.78 7.07 -7.67
C VAL A 43 7.22 5.79 -8.27
N LEU A 44 6.68 5.84 -9.50
CA LEU A 44 6.26 4.64 -10.23
C LEU A 44 7.44 3.71 -10.51
N GLU A 45 8.61 4.27 -10.88
CA GLU A 45 9.84 3.49 -11.09
C GLU A 45 10.29 2.76 -9.83
N GLU A 46 10.32 3.45 -8.68
CA GLU A 46 10.67 2.80 -7.40
C GLU A 46 9.64 1.76 -6.96
N ALA A 47 8.36 2.02 -7.20
CA ALA A 47 7.30 1.06 -6.90
C ALA A 47 7.47 -0.23 -7.72
N ALA A 48 7.82 -0.11 -9.00
CA ALA A 48 8.11 -1.25 -9.86
C ALA A 48 9.30 -2.08 -9.35
N LYS A 49 10.38 -1.42 -8.90
CA LYS A 49 11.53 -2.12 -8.28
C LYS A 49 11.15 -2.84 -6.99
N GLY A 50 10.21 -2.29 -6.23
CA GLY A 50 9.72 -2.86 -4.97
C GLY A 50 8.63 -3.93 -5.11
N ASP A 51 8.23 -4.28 -6.34
CA ASP A 51 7.08 -5.16 -6.62
C ASP A 51 5.77 -4.63 -5.96
N VAL A 52 5.58 -3.31 -6.04
CA VAL A 52 4.41 -2.58 -5.54
C VAL A 52 3.57 -2.10 -6.72
N GLU A 53 2.32 -2.55 -6.79
CA GLU A 53 1.38 -2.11 -7.82
C GLU A 53 0.70 -0.81 -7.37
N ILE A 54 0.86 0.28 -8.12
CA ILE A 54 0.12 1.53 -7.85
C ILE A 54 -1.08 1.65 -8.79
N ARG A 55 -2.23 1.97 -8.23
CA ARG A 55 -3.47 2.28 -8.97
C ARG A 55 -3.97 3.66 -8.60
N VAL A 56 -4.51 4.38 -9.57
CA VAL A 56 -5.11 5.70 -9.38
C VAL A 56 -6.63 5.58 -9.43
N ALA A 57 -7.33 6.05 -8.41
CA ALA A 57 -8.79 6.00 -8.33
C ALA A 57 -9.37 7.26 -7.69
N ARG A 58 -10.53 7.73 -8.16
CA ARG A 58 -11.21 8.91 -7.58
C ARG A 58 -11.59 8.70 -6.11
N ASP A 59 -12.00 7.49 -5.76
CA ASP A 59 -12.26 7.05 -4.39
C ASP A 59 -11.29 5.90 -4.00
N PRO A 60 -10.10 6.22 -3.48
CA PRO A 60 -9.09 5.22 -3.17
C PRO A 60 -9.55 4.18 -2.15
N LYS A 61 -10.33 4.62 -1.15
CA LYS A 61 -10.83 3.74 -0.08
C LYS A 61 -11.86 2.75 -0.60
N GLY A 62 -12.82 3.22 -1.41
CA GLY A 62 -13.81 2.34 -2.03
C GLY A 62 -13.17 1.33 -2.98
N GLU A 63 -12.24 1.79 -3.81
CA GLU A 63 -11.54 0.90 -4.75
C GLU A 63 -10.67 -0.12 -4.02
N ALA A 64 -9.92 0.28 -2.99
CA ALA A 64 -9.15 -0.64 -2.16
C ALA A 64 -10.02 -1.71 -1.49
N ARG A 65 -11.22 -1.34 -1.01
CA ARG A 65 -12.19 -2.28 -0.43
C ARG A 65 -12.76 -3.23 -1.48
N LYS A 66 -13.05 -2.74 -2.67
CA LYS A 66 -13.55 -3.55 -3.79
C LYS A 66 -12.52 -4.60 -4.21
N ILE A 67 -11.26 -4.19 -4.39
CA ILE A 67 -10.15 -5.11 -4.69
C ILE A 67 -9.98 -6.12 -3.56
N ALA A 68 -10.04 -5.66 -2.29
CA ALA A 68 -9.93 -6.56 -1.15
C ALA A 68 -11.05 -7.61 -1.10
N GLN A 69 -12.28 -7.21 -1.42
CA GLN A 69 -13.42 -8.11 -1.46
C GLN A 69 -13.22 -9.18 -2.54
N GLN A 70 -12.89 -8.77 -3.76
CA GLN A 70 -12.64 -9.69 -4.88
C GLN A 70 -11.56 -10.72 -4.54
N LEU A 71 -10.41 -10.26 -4.03
CA LEU A 71 -9.30 -11.15 -3.67
C LEU A 71 -9.66 -12.09 -2.50
N ARG A 72 -10.51 -11.67 -1.57
CA ARG A 72 -11.01 -12.54 -0.50
C ARG A 72 -11.98 -13.59 -1.02
N GLU A 73 -12.82 -13.25 -1.99
CA GLU A 73 -13.70 -14.21 -2.67
C GLU A 73 -12.88 -15.26 -3.44
N GLU A 74 -11.71 -14.88 -3.96
CA GLU A 74 -10.70 -15.80 -4.54
C GLU A 74 -9.93 -16.62 -3.47
N GLY A 75 -10.27 -16.49 -2.19
CA GLY A 75 -9.65 -17.25 -1.08
C GLY A 75 -8.31 -16.69 -0.59
N ARG A 76 -7.93 -15.46 -0.99
CA ARG A 76 -6.66 -14.85 -0.57
C ARG A 76 -6.81 -14.10 0.75
N GLU A 77 -5.76 -14.15 1.58
CA GLU A 77 -5.70 -13.40 2.82
C GLU A 77 -5.27 -11.94 2.56
N VAL A 78 -6.24 -11.02 2.65
CA VAL A 78 -6.05 -9.60 2.31
C VAL A 78 -6.20 -8.68 3.51
N ARG A 79 -5.26 -7.75 3.65
CA ARG A 79 -5.32 -6.68 4.64
C ARG A 79 -5.40 -5.32 3.96
N VAL A 80 -6.31 -4.49 4.44
CA VAL A 80 -6.50 -3.12 3.94
C VAL A 80 -6.11 -2.14 5.03
N ARG A 81 -5.28 -1.16 4.71
CA ARG A 81 -4.84 -0.08 5.60
C ARG A 81 -4.79 1.25 4.87
N SER A 82 -4.88 2.35 5.59
CA SER A 82 -4.53 3.66 5.04
C SER A 82 -3.02 3.87 5.03
N LEU A 83 -2.52 4.70 4.10
CA LEU A 83 -1.13 5.15 4.09
C LEU A 83 -0.79 5.92 5.39
N GLU A 84 -1.73 6.72 5.88
CA GLU A 84 -1.60 7.48 7.13
C GLU A 84 -1.38 6.55 8.35
N GLU A 85 -2.14 5.45 8.47
CA GLU A 85 -1.94 4.47 9.56
C GLU A 85 -0.57 3.79 9.51
N VAL A 86 -0.01 3.60 8.31
CA VAL A 86 1.33 3.02 8.15
C VAL A 86 2.39 4.06 8.54
N ALA A 87 2.20 5.32 8.12
CA ALA A 87 3.05 6.44 8.48
C ALA A 87 3.09 6.69 9.99
N ASP A 88 1.93 6.78 10.64
CA ASP A 88 1.80 7.06 12.07
C ASP A 88 2.42 5.96 12.94
N ARG A 89 2.20 4.69 12.57
CA ARG A 89 2.81 3.54 13.27
C ARG A 89 4.32 3.41 13.07
N SER A 90 4.86 3.92 11.97
CA SER A 90 6.31 3.99 11.76
C SER A 90 6.93 5.08 12.61
N MET A 91 6.27 6.23 12.79
CA MET A 91 6.76 7.31 13.66
C MET A 91 6.67 6.95 15.15
N MET A 92 5.64 6.22 15.58
CA MET A 92 5.47 5.86 16.99
C MET A 92 6.46 4.81 17.52
N ARG A 93 7.18 4.11 16.63
CA ARG A 93 8.14 3.05 17.00
C ARG A 93 9.61 3.46 16.95
N ASP A 94 9.92 4.69 16.54
CA ASP A 94 11.29 5.25 16.56
C ASP A 94 11.59 6.03 17.86
N VAL A 95 10.73 5.95 18.88
CA VAL A 95 10.89 6.65 20.17
C VAL A 95 11.30 5.70 21.33
N PHE A 96 11.60 4.42 21.07
CA PHE A 96 12.03 3.47 22.11
C PHE A 96 13.16 2.55 21.64
#